data_AF-A0A151RLV8-F1
#
_entry.id   AF-A0A151RLV8-F1
#
_cell.length_a   1.000
_cell.length_b   1.000
_cell.length_c   1.000
_cell.angle_alpha   90.00
_cell.angle_beta   90.00
_cell.angle_gamma   90.00
#
_symmetry.space_group_name_H-M   'P 1'
#
loop_
_entity.id
_entity.type
_entity.pdbx_description
1 polymer ?
#
loop_
_entity_poly.entity_id
_entity_poly.type
_entity_poly.pdbx_seq_one_letter_code
_entity_poly.pdbx_strand_id
1 'polypeptide(L)' 'MLNPSKAHWKAVKGILRYLRGTIEKFLYFSKGELKVQGYIDSKFGGEVDHRRSTTGYIFTVSTTTIN' A
#
# COMPACT_ATOMS: atom_id res chain seq x y z
N MET A 1 21.05 4.33 42.66
CA MET A 1 19.98 3.76 41.81
C MET A 1 18.80 4.73 41.81
N LEU A 2 18.30 5.11 40.63
CA LEU A 2 17.06 5.90 40.52
C LEU A 2 15.87 4.98 40.79
N ASN A 3 15.31 5.07 41.99
CA ASN A 3 14.15 4.28 42.36
C ASN A 3 12.88 4.94 41.78
N PRO A 4 12.10 4.23 40.95
CA PRO A 4 10.88 4.79 40.41
C PRO A 4 9.90 5.09 41.53
N SER A 5 9.43 6.33 41.60
CA SER A 5 8.38 6.75 42.51
C SER A 5 7.08 5.97 42.26
N LYS A 6 6.18 5.99 43.25
CA LYS A 6 4.83 5.43 43.12
C LYS A 6 4.06 5.98 41.91
N ALA A 7 4.33 7.24 41.53
CA ALA A 7 3.75 7.85 40.34
C ALA A 7 4.23 7.19 39.05
N HIS A 8 5.53 6.87 38.94
CA HIS A 8 6.08 6.15 37.79
C HIS A 8 5.43 4.77 37.64
N TRP A 9 5.28 4.03 38.75
CA TRP A 9 4.61 2.73 38.73
C TRP A 9 3.13 2.80 38.34
N LYS A 10 2.42 3.85 38.76
CA LYS A 10 1.03 4.08 38.37
C LYS A 10 0.91 4.35 36.87
N ALA A 11 1.82 5.13 36.31
CA ALA A 11 1.87 5.41 34.87
C ALA A 11 2.11 4.12 34.06
N VAL A 12 3.11 3.32 34.42
CA VAL A 12 3.43 2.04 33.75
C VAL A 12 2.24 1.08 33.76
N LYS A 13 1.59 0.92 34.92
CA LYS A 13 0.38 0.08 35.02
C LYS A 13 -0.75 0.58 34.12
N GLY A 14 -0.88 1.90 33.98
CA GLY A 14 -1.83 2.52 33.06
C GLY A 14 -1.58 2.13 31.61
N ILE A 15 -0.32 2.25 31.15
CA ILE A 15 0.10 1.88 29.80
C ILE A 15 -0.19 0.39 29.53
N LEU A 16 0.22 -0.50 30.44
CA LEU A 16 0.01 -1.94 30.26
C LEU A 16 -1.47 -2.32 30.21
N ARG A 17 -2.31 -1.66 31.02
CA ARG A 17 -3.76 -1.87 30.98
C ARG A 17 -4.39 -1.40 29.68
N TYR A 18 -3.93 -0.25 29.15
CA TYR A 18 -4.36 0.23 27.84
C TYR A 18 -4.00 -0.78 26.75
N LEU A 19 -2.72 -1.19 26.66
CA LEU A 19 -2.25 -2.16 25.67
C LEU A 19 -3.04 -3.48 25.72
N ARG A 20 -3.30 -4.00 26.93
CA ARG A 20 -4.10 -5.22 27.11
C ARG A 20 -5.54 -5.05 26.62
N GLY A 21 -6.14 -3.89 26.87
CA GLY A 21 -7.53 -3.60 26.47
C GLY A 21 -7.69 -3.21 25.00
N THR A 22 -6.61 -2.96 24.28
CA THR A 22 -6.62 -2.55 22.87
C THR A 22 -5.90 -3.54 21.97
N ILE A 23 -5.67 -4.78 22.41
CA ILE A 23 -4.92 -5.78 21.62
C ILE A 23 -5.59 -6.10 20.28
N GLU A 24 -6.93 -6.00 20.22
CA GLU A 24 -7.73 -6.22 19.01
C GLU A 24 -7.97 -4.92 18.21
N LYS A 25 -7.52 -3.76 18.72
CA LYS A 25 -7.70 -2.48 18.06
C LYS A 25 -6.47 -2.16 17.23
N PHE A 26 -6.65 -2.02 15.93
CA PHE A 26 -5.61 -1.61 15.00
C PHE A 26 -6.11 -0.46 14.14
N LEU A 27 -5.19 0.43 13.78
CA LEU A 27 -5.46 1.48 12.81
C LEU A 27 -5.10 0.93 11.43
N TYR A 28 -6.11 0.57 10.64
CA TYR A 28 -5.92 0.07 9.29
C TYR A 28 -6.06 1.21 8.29
N PHE A 29 -4.97 1.52 7.59
CA PHE A 29 -4.99 2.42 6.44
C PHE A 29 -4.94 1.60 5.16
N SER A 30 -6.07 1.40 4.48
CA SER A 30 -6.06 0.89 3.10
C SER A 30 -5.98 2.05 2.12
N LYS A 31 -5.02 1.96 1.19
CA LYS A 31 -4.97 2.82 0.01
C LYS A 31 -5.81 2.17 -1.10
N GLY A 32 -7.13 2.34 -1.01
CA GLY A 32 -8.09 1.83 -2.00
C GLY A 32 -7.96 0.32 -2.27
N GLU A 33 -8.64 -0.15 -3.32
CA GLU A 33 -8.47 -1.51 -3.82
C GLU A 33 -7.19 -1.59 -4.67
N LEU A 34 -6.41 -2.66 -4.48
CA LEU A 34 -5.31 -3.00 -5.37
C LEU A 34 -5.89 -3.46 -6.72
N LYS A 35 -5.98 -2.54 -7.67
CA LYS A 35 -6.50 -2.83 -9.03
C LYS A 35 -5.35 -2.94 -10.01
N VAL A 36 -5.33 -4.04 -10.75
CA VAL A 36 -4.51 -4.18 -11.95
C VAL A 36 -5.34 -3.68 -13.13
N GLN A 37 -4.80 -2.70 -13.85
CA GLN A 37 -5.40 -2.17 -15.08
C GLN A 37 -4.42 -2.37 -16.22
N GLY A 38 -4.92 -2.86 -17.36
CA GLY A 38 -4.13 -3.08 -18.57
C GLY A 38 -4.62 -2.17 -19.69
N TYR A 39 -3.69 -1.51 -20.36
CA TYR A 39 -3.93 -0.70 -21.54
C TYR A 39 -3.24 -1.35 -22.74
N ILE A 40 -3.95 -1.42 -23.86
CA ILE A 40 -3.46 -2.01 -25.11
C ILE A 40 -3.62 -0.96 -26.19
N ASP A 41 -2.51 -0.59 -26.84
CA ASP A 41 -2.51 0.26 -28.03
C ASP A 41 -2.14 -0.59 -29.24
N SER A 42 -2.96 -0.50 -30.28
CA SER A 42 -2.70 -1.14 -31.58
C SER A 42 -2.68 -0.08 -32.66
N LYS A 43 -1.49 0.19 -33.20
CA LYS A 43 -1.33 1.09 -34.34
C LYS A 43 -1.37 0.27 -35.63
N PHE A 44 -2.51 0.32 -36.33
CA PHE A 44 -2.72 -0.39 -37.60
C PHE A 44 -2.64 0.50 -38.85
N GLY A 45 -2.30 1.80 -38.72
CA GLY A 45 -2.65 2.79 -39.74
C GLY A 45 -1.54 3.59 -40.43
N GLY A 46 -0.25 3.20 -40.39
CA GLY A 46 0.82 4.17 -40.73
C GLY A 46 1.98 3.74 -41.63
N GLU A 47 2.09 2.49 -42.07
CA GLU A 47 3.29 2.08 -42.82
C GLU A 47 2.95 1.17 -44.00
N VAL A 48 3.07 1.72 -45.21
CA VAL A 48 2.72 1.04 -46.48
C VAL A 48 3.74 -0.05 -46.84
N ASP A 49 4.98 0.03 -46.33
CA ASP A 49 6.07 -0.91 -46.66
C ASP A 49 6.36 -1.97 -45.59
N HIS A 50 6.02 -1.73 -44.32
CA HIS A 50 6.27 -2.67 -43.23
C HIS A 50 4.98 -2.92 -42.45
N ARG A 51 4.26 -4.00 -42.81
CA ARG A 51 3.04 -4.47 -42.12
C ARG A 51 3.33 -5.03 -40.72
N ARG A 52 4.09 -4.32 -39.90
CA ARG A 52 4.41 -4.71 -38.53
C ARG A 52 3.53 -3.89 -37.59
N SER A 53 2.35 -4.44 -37.26
CA SER A 53 1.58 -3.92 -36.12
C SER A 53 2.48 -3.94 -34.89
N THR A 54 2.75 -2.77 -34.33
CA THR A 54 3.42 -2.66 -33.04
C THR A 54 2.31 -2.63 -32.00
N THR A 55 2.17 -3.71 -31.23
CA THR A 55 1.23 -3.73 -30.10
C THR A 55 1.98 -3.35 -28.84
N GLY A 56 1.57 -2.24 -28.23
CA GLY A 56 2.09 -1.78 -26.94
C GLY A 56 1.16 -2.25 -25.81
N TYR A 57 1.75 -2.71 -24.70
CA TYR A 57 1.03 -3.09 -23.49
C TYR A 57 1.59 -2.30 -22.32
N ILE A 58 0.71 -1.74 -21.49
CA ILE A 58 1.10 -1.12 -20.23
C ILE A 58 0.17 -1.66 -19.15
N PHE A 59 0.75 -2.14 -18.05
CA PHE A 59 0.01 -2.55 -16.88
C PHE A 59 0.28 -1.59 -15.72
N THR A 60 -0.75 -1.25 -14.96
CA THR A 60 -0.62 -0.43 -13.76
C THR A 60 -1.22 -1.14 -12.57
N VAL A 61 -0.50 -1.13 -11.44
CA VAL A 61 -0.99 -1.57 -10.14
C VAL A 61 -1.25 -0.33 -9.30
N SER A 62 -2.54 -0.02 -9.08
CA SER A 62 -2.99 1.24 -8.48
C SER A 62 -2.48 2.48 -9.24
N THR A 63 -1.31 3.02 -8.91
CA THR A 63 -0.68 4.19 -9.58
C THR A 63 0.73 3.89 -10.11
N THR A 64 1.22 2.67 -9.89
CA THR A 64 2.56 2.26 -10.29
C THR A 64 2.50 1.51 -11.60
N THR A 65 3.23 1.96 -12.61
CA THR A 65 3.41 1.23 -13.87
C THR A 65 4.34 0.04 -13.65
N ILE A 66 3.94 -1.12 -14.16
CA ILE A 66 4.77 -2.32 -14.26
C ILE A 66 4.90 -2.69 -15.74
N ASN A 67 6.12 -3.04 -16.16
CA ASN A 67 6.47 -3.37 -17.54
C ASN A 67 7.03 -4.79 -17.57
#